data_AF-A0A7V1M3I8-F1
#
_entry.id   AF-A0A7V1M3I8-F1
#
_cell.length_a   1.000
_cell.length_b   1.000
_cell.length_c   1.000
_cell.angle_alpha   90.00
_cell.angle_beta   90.00
_cell.angle_gamma   90.00
#
_symmetry.space_group_name_H-M   'P 1'
#
loop_
_entity.id
_entity.type
_entity.pdbx_description
1 polymer ?
#
loop_
_entity_poly.entity_id
_entity_poly.type
_entity_poly.pdbx_seq_one_letter_code
_entity_poly.pdbx_strand_id
1 'polypeptide(L)' 'VAAKTGKLTNAFIVNTETMKEKDLIMISENGQVIRLPFKAVNQSGRDTMGVRLMRLKEADDKIACVSWV' A
#
# COMPACT_ATOMS: atom_id res chain seq x y z
N VAL A 1 15.90 -8.36 -1.35
CA VAL A 1 14.49 -8.81 -1.52
C VAL A 1 14.42 -10.20 -0.91
N ALA A 2 13.71 -10.38 0.21
CA ALA A 2 13.61 -11.70 0.85
C ALA A 2 12.60 -12.55 0.05
N ALA A 3 12.69 -13.88 0.07
CA ALA A 3 11.80 -14.75 -0.71
C ALA A 3 10.28 -14.55 -0.46
N LYS A 4 9.91 -13.92 0.67
CA LYS A 4 8.52 -13.57 1.02
C LYS A 4 8.09 -12.17 0.59
N THR A 5 9.02 -11.24 0.35
CA THR A 5 8.73 -9.88 -0.08
C THR A 5 8.98 -9.77 -1.58
N GLY A 6 7.98 -9.33 -2.34
CA GLY A 6 8.10 -9.11 -3.77
C GLY A 6 9.00 -7.91 -4.11
N LYS A 7 8.96 -7.50 -5.38
CA LYS A 7 9.61 -6.26 -5.81
C LYS A 7 8.92 -5.05 -5.15
N LEU A 8 9.70 -4.01 -4.84
CA LEU A 8 9.16 -2.75 -4.36
C LEU A 8 8.49 -2.01 -5.53
N THR A 9 7.21 -1.67 -5.39
CA THR A 9 6.47 -0.92 -6.42
C THR A 9 6.57 0.59 -6.21
N ASN A 10 6.34 1.07 -4.98
CA ASN A 10 6.32 2.49 -4.65
C ASN A 10 6.92 2.74 -3.26
N ALA A 11 7.52 3.92 -3.09
CA ALA A 11 7.93 4.46 -1.80
C ALA A 11 7.63 5.97 -1.77
N PHE A 12 7.08 6.45 -0.66
CA PHE A 12 6.72 7.84 -0.47
C PHE A 12 7.32 8.37 0.81
N ILE A 13 7.75 9.64 0.80
CA ILE A 13 8.00 10.38 2.02
C ILE A 13 6.67 10.97 2.45
N VAL A 14 6.23 10.62 3.66
CA VAL A 14 4.92 11.05 4.20
C VAL A 14 5.12 11.82 5.50
N ASN A 15 4.32 12.87 5.70
CA ASN A 15 4.18 13.53 6.98
C ASN A 15 2.83 13.15 7.58
N THR A 16 2.84 12.59 8.79
CA THR A 16 1.64 12.06 9.44
C THR A 16 0.61 13.14 9.73
N GLU A 17 1.02 14.38 10.00
CA GLU A 17 0.09 15.49 10.28
C GLU A 17 -0.66 15.92 9.01
N THR A 18 0.03 16.05 7.88
CA THR A 18 -0.59 16.50 6.63
C THR A 18 -1.39 15.41 5.92
N MET A 19 -1.11 14.14 6.20
CA MET A 19 -1.79 12.99 5.59
C MET A 19 -3.00 12.48 6.39
N LYS A 20 -3.27 13.01 7.59
CA LYS A 20 -4.32 12.51 8.51
C LYS A 20 -5.71 12.40 7.88
N GLU A 21 -6.03 13.26 6.93
CA GLU A 21 -7.34 13.36 6.27
C GLU A 21 -7.32 12.82 4.83
N LYS A 22 -6.16 12.35 4.37
CA LYS A 22 -6.01 11.79 3.04
C LYS A 22 -6.37 10.32 3.00
N ASP A 23 -6.74 9.88 1.81
CA ASP A 23 -6.96 8.48 1.52
C ASP A 23 -5.80 7.91 0.70
N LEU A 24 -5.47 6.66 1.02
CA LEU A 24 -4.60 5.84 0.20
C LEU A 24 -5.45 5.13 -0.85
N ILE A 25 -5.06 5.28 -2.11
CA ILE A 25 -5.63 4.54 -3.23
C ILE A 25 -4.55 3.60 -3.78
N MET A 26 -4.92 2.33 -3.93
CA MET A 26 -4.10 1.33 -4.60
C MET A 26 -4.89 0.69 -5.74
N ILE A 27 -4.21 0.52 -6.88
CA ILE A 27 -4.79 -0.02 -8.11
C ILE A 27 -3.92 -1.19 -8.56
N SER A 28 -4.55 -2.33 -8.84
CA SER A 28 -3.90 -3.50 -9.42
C SER A 28 -3.84 -3.42 -10.95
N GLU A 29 -2.96 -4.21 -11.57
CA GLU A 29 -2.84 -4.30 -13.03
C GLU A 29 -4.16 -4.74 -13.68
N ASN A 30 -4.91 -5.61 -13.00
CA ASN A 30 -6.21 -6.10 -13.48
C ASN A 30 -7.40 -5.22 -13.04
N GLY A 31 -7.14 -3.98 -12.60
CA GLY A 31 -8.17 -2.99 -12.33
C GLY A 31 -8.89 -3.12 -10.98
N GLN A 32 -8.38 -3.95 -10.06
CA GLN A 32 -8.89 -3.97 -8.69
C GLN A 32 -8.45 -2.68 -7.96
N VAL A 33 -9.41 -1.93 -7.44
CA VAL A 33 -9.15 -0.68 -6.70
C VAL A 33 -9.53 -0.85 -5.24
N ILE A 34 -8.66 -0.39 -4.34
CA ILE A 34 -8.97 -0.23 -2.93
C ILE A 34 -8.66 1.20 -2.50
N ARG A 35 -9.59 1.80 -1.75
CA ARG A 35 -9.45 3.09 -1.10
C ARG A 35 -9.62 2.89 0.39
N LEU A 36 -8.66 3.37 1.16
CA LEU A 36 -8.72 3.32 2.62
C LEU A 36 -8.16 4.61 3.23
N PRO A 37 -8.69 5.06 4.37
CA PRO A 37 -8.16 6.24 5.04
C PRO A 37 -6.72 6.01 5.51
N PHE A 38 -5.88 7.04 5.43
CA PHE A 38 -4.48 6.98 5.88
C PHE A 38 -4.37 6.44 7.31
N LYS A 39 -5.31 6.83 8.18
CA LYS A 39 -5.40 6.38 9.58
C LYS A 39 -5.64 4.88 9.76
N ALA A 40 -6.14 4.16 8.75
CA ALA A 40 -6.33 2.72 8.82
C ALA A 40 -5.03 1.92 8.60
N VAL A 41 -3.97 2.56 8.09
CA VAL A 41 -2.66 1.92 7.92
C VAL A 41 -1.88 2.03 9.23
N ASN A 42 -1.53 0.88 9.81
CA ASN A 42 -0.76 0.85 11.05
C ASN A 42 0.67 1.37 10.84
N GLN A 43 1.07 2.32 11.68
CA GLN A 43 2.45 2.76 11.78
C GLN A 43 3.29 1.67 12.44
N SER A 44 4.35 1.25 11.75
CA SER A 44 5.26 0.21 12.22
C SER A 44 6.69 0.74 12.18
N GLY A 45 7.58 0.16 13.01
CA GLY A 45 8.99 0.54 13.06
C GLY A 45 9.75 0.22 11.75
N ARG A 46 11.02 0.65 11.69
CA ARG A 46 11.86 0.47 10.49
C ARG A 46 12.12 -0.99 10.13
N ASP A 47 12.27 -1.86 11.13
CA ASP A 47 12.54 -3.28 10.93
C ASP A 47 11.27 -4.11 11.13
N THR A 48 10.33 -3.96 10.19
CA THR A 48 9.05 -4.69 10.21
C THR A 48 8.68 -5.17 8.81
N MET A 49 7.86 -6.21 8.72
CA MET A 49 7.31 -6.68 7.43
C MET A 49 6.07 -5.91 6.97
N GLY A 50 5.54 -5.00 7.80
CA GLY A 50 4.29 -4.30 7.55
C GLY A 50 3.06 -5.20 7.60
N VAL A 51 1.97 -4.72 7.00
CA VAL A 51 0.65 -5.37 7.00
C VAL A 51 0.13 -5.57 5.58
N ARG A 52 -0.72 -6.58 5.36
CA ARG A 52 -1.42 -6.76 4.08
C ARG A 52 -2.63 -5.81 4.04
N LEU A 53 -2.59 -4.83 3.15
CA LEU A 53 -3.69 -3.88 2.94
C LEU A 53 -4.73 -4.37 1.92
N MET A 54 -4.28 -5.13 0.91
CA MET A 54 -5.12 -5.59 -0.19
C MET A 54 -4.91 -7.08 -0.42
N ARG A 55 -6.01 -7.81 -0.59
CA ARG A 55 -5.98 -9.18 -1.09
C ARG A 55 -6.36 -9.14 -2.58
N LEU A 56 -5.41 -9.53 -3.42
CA LEU A 56 -5.60 -9.64 -4.85
C LEU A 56 -6.53 -10.82 -5.15
N LYS A 57 -7.43 -10.64 -6.12
CA LYS A 57 -8.40 -11.67 -6.50
C LYS A 57 -7.74 -12.80 -7.29
N GLU A 58 -6.81 -12.45 -8.16
CA GLU A 58 -6.14 -13.39 -9.05
C GLU A 58 -4.69 -13.61 -8.59
N ALA A 59 -4.16 -14.81 -8.86
CA ALA A 59 -2.87 -15.23 -8.34
C ALA A 59 -1.67 -14.49 -8.97
N ASP A 60 -1.82 -14.02 -10.22
CA ASP A 60 -0.76 -13.30 -10.94
C ASP A 60 -0.97 -11.78 -11.01
N ASP A 61 -2.07 -11.28 -10.43
CA ASP A 61 -2.33 -9.85 -10.31
C ASP A 61 -1.28 -9.21 -9.40
N LYS A 62 -0.97 -7.94 -9.67
CA LYS A 62 0.05 -7.16 -8.96
C LYS A 62 -0.43 -5.74 -8.78
N ILE A 63 0.15 -5.05 -7.79
CA ILE A 63 -0.12 -3.63 -7.61
C ILE A 63 0.59 -2.86 -8.73
N ALA A 64 -0.17 -2.11 -9.52
CA ALA A 64 0.34 -1.26 -10.59
C ALA A 64 0.70 0.13 -10.07
N CYS A 65 -0.15 0.70 -9.22
CA CYS A 65 0.00 2.08 -8.74
C CYS A 65 -0.52 2.24 -7.32
N VAL A 66 0.12 3.14 -6.58
CA VAL A 66 -0.28 3.61 -5.27
C VAL A 66 -0.25 5.13 -5.29
N SER A 67 -1.31 5.79 -4.82
CA SER A 67 -1.37 7.25 -4.76
C SER A 67 -2.19 7.73 -3.56
N TRP A 68 -2.04 9.01 -3.22
CA TRP A 68 -2.78 9.67 -2.14
C TRP A 68 -3.77 10.65 -2.75
N VAL A 69 -5.00 10.64 -2.24
CA VAL A 69 -6.03 11.64 -2.57
C VAL A 69 -6.32 12.47 -1.33
#